data_AF-A0A6N3UID3-F1
#
_entry.id   AF-A0A6N3UID3-F1
#
_cell.length_a   1.000
_cell.length_b   1.000
_cell.length_c   1.000
_cell.angle_alpha   90.00
_cell.angle_beta   90.00
_cell.angle_gamma   90.00
#
_symmetry.space_group_name_H-M   'P 1'
#
loop_
_entity.id
_entity.type
_entity.pdbx_description
1 polymer ?
#
loop_
_entity_poly.entity_id
_entity_poly.type
_entity_poly.pdbx_seq_one_letter_code
_entity_poly.pdbx_strand_id
1 'polypeptide(L)' 'MNGVFNTPPEIAPQVAEQAVSWLVEMQGGALSPRRQRAWQQWLDAHAEHQRAWDHIQRVNQRLR' A
#
# COMPACT_ATOMS: atom_id res chain seq x y z
N MET A 1 8.41 25.49 21.83
CA MET A 1 7.30 25.27 20.88
C MET A 1 7.26 23.79 20.53
N ASN A 2 6.23 23.08 20.97
CA ASN A 2 6.10 21.64 20.83
C ASN A 2 5.52 21.25 19.47
N GLY A 3 6.09 20.20 18.88
CA GLY A 3 5.35 19.19 18.12
C GLY A 3 4.91 19.57 16.71
N VAL A 4 5.83 19.43 15.76
CA VAL A 4 5.52 19.14 14.34
C VAL A 4 4.86 17.75 14.25
N PHE A 5 3.60 17.63 14.65
CA PHE A 5 2.78 16.42 14.41
C PHE A 5 1.72 16.64 13.34
N ASN A 6 1.80 17.76 12.60
CA ASN A 6 0.90 18.06 11.51
C ASN A 6 1.54 17.65 10.17
N THR A 7 1.89 16.37 10.03
CA THR A 7 1.97 15.80 8.69
C THR A 7 0.52 15.47 8.31
N PRO A 8 -0.04 16.04 7.23
CA PRO A 8 -1.33 15.57 6.72
C PRO A 8 -1.23 14.06 6.50
N PRO A 9 -2.33 13.27 6.56
CA PRO A 9 -2.24 11.88 6.17
C PRO A 9 -1.77 11.86 4.71
N GLU A 10 -0.49 11.57 4.46
CA GLU A 10 0.11 11.56 3.12
C GLU A 10 -0.62 10.58 2.18
N ILE A 11 -1.39 9.67 2.78
CA ILE A 11 -2.13 8.58 2.17
C ILE A 11 -3.42 8.41 2.97
N ALA A 12 -4.57 8.39 2.28
CA ALA A 12 -5.83 8.10 2.95
C ALA A 12 -5.79 6.72 3.65
N PRO A 13 -6.29 6.60 4.89
CA PRO A 13 -6.21 5.35 5.66
C PRO A 13 -6.87 4.17 4.94
N GLN A 14 -7.98 4.41 4.25
CA GLN A 14 -8.66 3.39 3.44
C GLN A 14 -7.80 2.86 2.28
N VAL A 15 -6.92 3.69 1.71
CA VAL A 15 -6.00 3.28 0.65
C VAL A 15 -4.84 2.49 1.24
N ALA A 16 -4.35 2.88 2.41
CA ALA A 16 -3.34 2.13 3.14
C ALA A 16 -3.84 0.72 3.50
N GLU A 17 -5.07 0.60 3.98
CA GLU A 17 -5.70 -0.71 4.27
C GLU A 17 -5.77 -1.60 3.03
N GLN A 18 -6.18 -1.06 1.87
CA GLN A 18 -6.19 -1.80 0.61
C GLN A 18 -4.80 -2.29 0.22
N ALA A 19 -3.79 -1.44 0.40
CA ALA A 19 -2.40 -1.78 0.11
C ALA A 19 -1.87 -2.88 1.07
N VAL A 20 -2.25 -2.87 2.36
CA VAL A 20 -1.96 -3.96 3.30
C VAL A 20 -2.62 -5.26 2.84
N SER A 21 -3.89 -5.22 2.41
CA SER A 21 -4.60 -6.42 1.94
C SER A 21 -3.84 -7.10 0.80
N TRP A 22 -3.37 -6.32 -0.18
CA TRP A 22 -2.56 -6.86 -1.29
C TRP A 22 -1.25 -7.47 -0.80
N LEU A 23 -0.58 -6.84 0.18
CA LEU A 23 0.65 -7.37 0.74
C LEU A 23 0.44 -8.73 1.43
N VAL A 24 -0.60 -8.84 2.27
CA VAL A 24 -0.93 -10.07 3.00
C VAL A 24 -1.20 -11.22 2.03
N GLU A 25 -1.91 -10.94 0.93
CA GLU A 25 -2.16 -11.95 -0.10
C GLU A 25 -0.88 -12.42 -0.80
N MET A 26 0.03 -11.50 -1.13
CA MET A 26 1.32 -11.85 -1.74
C MET A 26 2.24 -12.60 -0.78
N GLN A 27 2.13 -12.36 0.54
CA GLN A 27 2.86 -13.14 1.54
C GLN A 27 2.36 -14.59 1.63
N GLY A 28 1.08 -14.83 1.36
CA GLY A 28 0.48 -16.16 1.32
C GLY A 28 0.85 -16.99 0.09
N GLY A 29 1.50 -16.39 -0.92
CA GLY A 29 1.93 -17.06 -2.14
C GLY A 29 1.78 -16.17 -3.38
N ALA A 30 2.09 -16.74 -4.55
CA ALA A 30 1.94 -16.02 -5.80
C ALA A 30 0.47 -15.69 -6.08
N LEU A 31 0.17 -14.42 -6.38
CA LEU A 31 -1.18 -14.02 -6.80
C LEU A 31 -1.58 -14.77 -8.08
N SER A 32 -2.81 -15.27 -8.12
CA SER A 32 -3.37 -15.81 -9.36
C SER A 32 -3.41 -14.74 -10.47
N PRO A 33 -3.39 -15.09 -11.76
CA PRO A 33 -3.36 -14.11 -12.85
C PRO A 33 -4.49 -13.07 -12.79
N ARG A 34 -5.69 -13.48 -12.33
CA ARG A 34 -6.82 -12.57 -12.11
C ARG A 34 -6.51 -11.53 -11.03
N ARG A 35 -5.91 -11.95 -9.92
CA ARG A 35 -5.55 -11.07 -8.80
C ARG A 35 -4.41 -10.15 -9.16
N GLN A 36 -3.42 -10.63 -9.91
CA GLN A 36 -2.34 -9.81 -10.41
C GLN A 36 -2.85 -8.66 -11.30
N ARG A 37 -3.81 -8.93 -12.20
CA ARG A 37 -4.47 -7.89 -13.00
C ARG A 37 -5.26 -6.91 -12.14
N ALA A 38 -6.01 -7.39 -11.16
CA ALA A 38 -6.76 -6.53 -10.25
C ALA A 38 -5.84 -5.62 -9.41
N TRP A 39 -4.71 -6.14 -8.97
CA TRP A 39 -3.68 -5.37 -8.26
C TRP A 39 -3.05 -4.29 -9.16
N GLN A 40 -2.72 -4.62 -10.41
CA GLN A 40 -2.23 -3.65 -11.40
C GLN A 40 -3.26 -2.56 -11.69
N GLN A 41 -4.51 -2.94 -11.97
CA GLN A 41 -5.60 -1.98 -12.17
C GLN A 41 -5.80 -1.07 -10.96
N TRP A 42 -5.68 -1.62 -9.74
CA TRP A 42 -5.74 -0.83 -8.53
C TRP A 42 -4.58 0.16 -8.44
N LEU A 43 -3.34 -0.25 -8.72
CA LEU A 43 -2.19 0.65 -8.73
C LEU A 43 -2.34 1.79 -9.77
N ASP A 44 -2.80 1.45 -10.97
CA ASP A 44 -2.93 2.39 -12.08
C ASP A 44 -4.16 3.32 -11.93
N ALA A 45 -5.12 2.99 -11.06
CA ALA A 45 -6.33 3.77 -10.88
C ALA A 45 -6.09 5.14 -10.22
N HIS A 46 -5.11 5.25 -9.31
CA HIS A 46 -4.87 6.50 -8.59
C HIS A 46 -3.43 6.63 -8.07
N ALA A 47 -2.88 7.85 -8.14
CA ALA A 47 -1.55 8.13 -7.61
C ALA A 47 -1.43 7.92 -6.09
N GLU A 48 -2.53 7.95 -5.33
CA GLU A 48 -2.52 7.57 -3.91
C GLU A 48 -2.33 6.07 -3.70
N HIS A 49 -2.87 5.23 -4.57
CA HIS A 49 -2.70 3.77 -4.47
C HIS A 49 -1.24 3.39 -4.65
N GLN A 50 -0.56 4.00 -5.63
CA GLN A 50 0.86 3.82 -5.84
C GLN A 50 1.69 4.32 -4.64
N ARG A 51 1.39 5.51 -4.11
CA ARG A 51 2.04 6.01 -2.89
C ARG A 51 1.86 5.07 -1.69
N ALA A 52 0.66 4.54 -1.50
CA ALA A 52 0.34 3.58 -0.43
C ALA A 52 1.13 2.28 -0.57
N TRP A 53 1.19 1.77 -1.79
CA TRP A 53 1.95 0.58 -2.09
C TRP A 53 3.45 0.78 -1.81
N ASP A 54 4.03 1.87 -2.29
CA ASP A 54 5.44 2.20 -2.05
C ASP A 54 5.75 2.39 -0.55
N HIS A 55 4.82 2.99 0.19
CA HIS A 55 4.95 3.15 1.64
C HIS A 55 5.01 1.78 2.34
N ILE A 56 4.06 0.91 2.07
CA ILE A 56 3.97 -0.41 2.70
C ILE A 56 5.11 -1.32 2.25
N GLN A 57 5.53 -1.27 1.00
CA GLN A 57 6.70 -2.01 0.52
C GLN A 57 7.95 -1.62 1.31
N ARG A 58 8.19 -0.32 1.53
CA ARG A 58 9.32 0.15 2.37
C ARG A 58 9.20 -0.31 3.81
N VAL A 59 8.00 -0.25 4.41
CA VAL A 59 7.78 -0.74 5.78
C VAL A 59 8.04 -2.26 5.86
N ASN A 60 7.49 -3.04 4.94
CA ASN A 60 7.70 -4.49 4.89
C ASN A 60 9.16 -4.88 4.67
N GLN A 61 9.92 -4.12 3.86
CA GLN A 61 11.36 -4.32 3.71
C GLN A 61 12.13 -4.08 5.01
N ARG A 62 11.69 -3.14 5.85
CA ARG A 62 12.32 -2.85 7.15
C ARG A 62 11.98 -3.85 8.24
N LEU A 63 10.86 -4.58 8.09
CA LEU A 63 10.38 -5.57 9.04
C LEU A 63 10.89 -6.99 8.75
N ARG A 64 11.43 -7.22 7.55
CA ARG A 64 12.10 -8.47 7.17
C ARG A 64 13.53 -8.52 7.71
#